data_AF-A0A5N5H7I1-F1
#
_entry.id   AF-A0A5N5H7I1-F1
#
_cell.length_a   1.000
_cell.length_b   1.000
_cell.length_c   1.000
_cell.angle_alpha   90.00
_cell.angle_beta   90.00
_cell.angle_gamma   90.00
#
_symmetry.space_group_name_H-M   'P 1'
#
loop_
_entity.id
_entity.type
_entity.pdbx_description
1 polymer ?
#
loop_
_entity_poly.entity_id
_entity_poly.type
_entity_poly.pdbx_seq_one_letter_code
_entity_poly.pdbx_strand_id
1 'polypeptide(L)'
;MEASGKKKTETDRFTDTVFSWSLEDIFDENLYKNQIPKSFQSVQHYFGSYLFPLLEETRAQVHSSMETIYRAPFAEVVAFEEAKPYGKNLYDVKGWEIMEFCISH
;
A
#
# COMPACT_ATOMS: atom_id res chain seq x y z
N MET A 1 31.97 21.10 11.10
CA MET A 1 30.80 21.14 10.20
C MET A 1 29.72 20.33 10.87
N GLU A 2 28.80 21.00 11.58
CA GLU A 2 27.71 20.34 12.29
C GLU A 2 26.67 19.86 11.28
N ALA A 3 26.40 18.55 11.29
CA ALA A 3 25.25 17.98 10.62
C ALA A 3 24.00 18.35 11.45
N SER A 4 23.30 19.40 11.02
CA SER A 4 22.00 19.79 11.56
C SER A 4 20.99 18.68 11.31
N GLY A 5 20.78 17.80 12.29
CA GLY A 5 19.74 16.78 12.26
C GLY A 5 18.36 17.43 12.10
N LYS A 6 17.71 17.23 10.96
CA LYS A 6 16.32 17.65 10.75
C LYS A 6 15.43 16.89 11.74
N LYS A 7 14.68 17.61 12.57
CA LYS A 7 13.60 17.04 13.40
C LYS A 7 12.52 16.48 12.47
N LYS A 8 12.34 15.16 12.45
CA LYS A 8 11.23 14.49 11.75
C LYS A 8 9.91 14.98 12.34
N THR A 9 8.99 15.37 11.46
CA THR A 9 7.63 15.75 11.85
C THR A 9 6.77 14.49 12.04
N GLU A 10 5.65 14.61 12.75
CA GLU A 10 4.71 13.48 12.92
C GLU A 10 4.13 13.00 11.57
N THR A 11 4.00 13.90 10.59
CA THR A 11 3.61 13.56 9.22
C THR A 11 4.66 12.70 8.52
N ASP A 12 5.95 13.01 8.70
CA ASP A 12 7.04 12.19 8.18
C ASP A 12 6.99 10.78 8.79
N ARG A 13 6.76 10.69 10.11
CA ARG A 13 6.66 9.39 10.80
C ARG A 13 5.50 8.53 10.31
N PHE A 14 4.33 9.14 10.09
CA PHE A 14 3.17 8.42 9.56
C PHE A 14 3.44 7.87 8.16
N THR A 15 3.88 8.74 7.24
CA THR A 15 4.14 8.37 5.85
C THR A 15 5.27 7.36 5.73
N ASP A 16 6.37 7.55 6.45
CA ASP A 16 7.48 6.58 6.51
C ASP A 16 6.99 5.19 6.95
N THR A 17 6.08 5.14 7.93
CA THR A 17 5.51 3.88 8.42
C THR A 17 4.64 3.21 7.36
N VAL A 18 3.71 3.95 6.75
CA VAL A 18 2.81 3.44 5.70
C VAL A 18 3.61 2.90 4.51
N PHE A 19 4.66 3.61 4.06
CA PHE A 19 5.50 3.17 2.95
C PHE A 19 6.47 2.03 3.30
N SER A 20 6.67 1.75 4.60
CA SER A 20 7.53 0.65 5.05
C SER A 20 6.80 -0.69 5.19
N TRP A 21 5.48 -0.71 5.06
CA TRP A 21 4.69 -1.94 5.22
C TRP A 21 4.99 -2.97 4.15
N SER A 22 5.15 -4.21 4.60
CA SER A 22 5.06 -5.39 3.76
C SER A 22 3.59 -5.77 3.49
N LEU A 23 3.36 -6.69 2.55
CA LEU A 23 2.02 -7.26 2.38
C LEU A 23 1.55 -7.97 3.65
N GLU A 24 2.44 -8.69 4.34
CA GLU A 24 2.13 -9.38 5.60
C GLU A 24 1.62 -8.40 6.66
N ASP A 25 2.25 -7.22 6.79
CA ASP A 25 1.79 -6.16 7.68
C ASP A 25 0.39 -5.64 7.29
N ILE A 26 0.12 -5.49 5.98
CA ILE A 26 -1.19 -5.05 5.49
C ILE A 26 -2.28 -6.07 5.83
N PHE A 27 -1.99 -7.37 5.73
CA PHE A 27 -2.93 -8.45 6.02
C PHE A 27 -3.07 -8.75 7.53
N ASP A 28 -2.19 -8.25 8.40
CA ASP A 28 -2.29 -8.45 9.85
C ASP A 28 -3.28 -7.48 10.51
N GLU A 29 -4.49 -7.96 10.80
CA GLU A 29 -5.51 -7.22 11.56
C GLU A 29 -5.10 -6.88 13.01
N ASN A 30 -4.04 -7.50 13.55
CA ASN A 30 -3.58 -7.27 14.90
C ASN A 30 -2.35 -6.36 15.00
N LEU A 31 -1.84 -5.85 13.87
CA LEU A 31 -0.60 -5.06 13.78
C LEU A 31 -0.55 -3.91 14.81
N TYR A 32 -1.66 -3.20 15.01
CA TYR A 32 -1.76 -2.08 15.96
C TYR A 32 -2.69 -2.31 17.15
N LYS A 33 -3.26 -3.51 17.30
CA LYS A 33 -4.34 -3.81 18.27
C LYS A 33 -3.97 -3.49 19.73
N ASN A 34 -2.71 -3.66 20.10
CA ASN A 34 -2.22 -3.38 21.45
C ASN A 34 -1.65 -1.96 21.62
N GLN A 35 -1.55 -1.20 20.53
CA GLN A 35 -1.00 0.17 20.51
C GLN A 35 -2.09 1.24 20.60
N ILE A 36 -3.37 0.85 20.45
CA ILE A 36 -4.53 1.72 20.59
C ILE A 36 -4.95 1.78 22.07
N PRO A 37 -4.87 2.96 22.73
CA PRO A 37 -5.28 3.09 24.13
C PRO A 37 -6.79 2.90 24.29
N LYS A 38 -7.21 2.17 25.33
CA LYS A 38 -8.62 2.00 25.70
C LYS A 38 -9.18 3.17 26.53
N SER A 39 -8.30 3.96 27.13
CA SER A 39 -8.64 5.14 27.91
C SER A 39 -7.54 6.19 27.79
N PHE A 40 -7.90 7.45 27.99
CA PHE A 40 -6.98 8.58 27.89
C PHE A 40 -6.88 9.28 29.24
N GLN A 41 -5.64 9.54 29.67
CA GLN A 41 -5.38 10.21 30.95
C GLN A 41 -5.42 11.74 30.84
N SER A 42 -5.33 12.27 29.62
CA SER A 42 -5.42 13.71 29.34
C SER A 42 -5.78 13.96 27.87
N VAL A 43 -6.15 15.20 27.57
CA VAL A 43 -6.39 15.65 26.19
C VAL A 43 -5.11 15.55 25.35
N GLN A 44 -3.95 15.87 25.93
CA GLN A 44 -2.66 15.73 25.26
C GLN A 44 -2.32 14.26 24.97
N HIS A 45 -2.65 13.35 25.90
CA HIS A 45 -2.49 11.92 25.68
C HIS A 45 -3.38 11.46 24.52
N TYR A 46 -4.64 11.89 24.49
CA TYR A 46 -5.56 11.59 23.39
C TYR A 46 -5.00 12.02 22.04
N PHE A 47 -4.61 13.29 21.89
CA PHE A 47 -4.02 13.80 20.64
C PHE A 47 -2.69 13.11 20.28
N GLY A 48 -1.86 12.75 21.27
CA GLY A 48 -0.62 12.02 21.03
C GLY A 48 -0.81 10.57 20.59
N SER A 49 -1.97 9.98 20.90
CA SER A 49 -2.26 8.57 20.58
C SER A 49 -2.81 8.36 19.17
N TYR A 50 -3.23 9.42 18.47
CA TYR A 50 -3.94 9.36 17.20
C TYR A 50 -3.19 8.67 16.07
N LEU A 51 -1.85 8.60 16.17
CA LEU A 51 -1.02 7.96 15.17
C LEU A 51 -1.42 6.49 14.94
N PHE A 52 -1.62 5.70 16.00
CA PHE A 52 -1.93 4.27 15.86
C PHE A 52 -3.34 4.00 15.32
N PRO A 53 -4.42 4.66 15.80
CA PRO A 53 -5.73 4.57 15.17
C PRO A 53 -5.70 4.96 13.69
N LEU A 54 -4.97 6.03 13.32
CA LEU A 54 -4.87 6.47 11.93
C LEU A 54 -4.13 5.46 11.05
N LEU A 55 -3.04 4.87 11.57
CA LEU A 55 -2.31 3.79 10.88
C LEU A 55 -3.21 2.56 10.69
N GLU A 56 -3.99 2.18 11.70
CA GLU A 56 -4.91 1.05 11.60
C GLU A 56 -6.04 1.29 10.58
N GLU A 57 -6.64 2.48 10.58
CA GLU A 57 -7.64 2.88 9.58
C GLU A 57 -7.05 2.84 8.16
N THR A 58 -5.84 3.39 7.98
CA THR A 58 -5.15 3.40 6.70
C THR A 58 -4.80 1.99 6.24
N ARG A 59 -4.29 1.13 7.13
CA ARG A 59 -3.99 -0.29 6.85
C ARG A 59 -5.24 -1.01 6.37
N ALA A 60 -6.37 -0.86 7.07
CA ALA A 60 -7.64 -1.47 6.70
C ALA A 60 -8.13 -1.02 5.30
N GLN A 61 -7.99 0.26 4.97
CA GLN A 61 -8.35 0.79 3.66
C GLN A 61 -7.43 0.25 2.54
N VAL A 62 -6.13 0.14 2.79
CA VAL A 62 -5.17 -0.44 1.85
C VAL A 62 -5.45 -1.93 1.65
N HIS A 63 -5.71 -2.67 2.74
CA HIS A 63 -6.10 -4.08 2.70
C HIS A 63 -7.35 -4.32 1.84
N SER A 64 -8.41 -3.53 2.05
CA SER A 64 -9.63 -3.59 1.23
C SER A 64 -9.36 -3.31 -0.24
N SER A 65 -8.46 -2.38 -0.54
CA SER A 65 -8.06 -2.08 -1.92
C SER A 65 -7.29 -3.25 -2.55
N MET A 66 -6.48 -3.96 -1.78
CA MET A 66 -5.72 -5.13 -2.24
C MET A 66 -6.65 -6.28 -2.67
N GLU A 67 -7.77 -6.49 -1.98
CA GLU A 67 -8.78 -7.47 -2.41
C GLU A 67 -9.32 -7.17 -3.81
N THR A 68 -9.50 -5.88 -4.12
CA THR A 68 -9.95 -5.44 -5.44
C THR A 68 -8.88 -5.71 -6.50
N ILE A 69 -7.61 -5.43 -6.20
CA ILE A 69 -6.47 -5.70 -7.08
C ILE A 69 -6.33 -7.20 -7.35
N TYR A 70 -6.45 -8.02 -6.30
CA TYR A 70 -6.36 -9.48 -6.41
C TYR A 70 -7.41 -10.07 -7.35
N ARG A 71 -8.61 -9.49 -7.39
CA ARG A 71 -9.70 -9.93 -8.27
C ARG A 71 -9.64 -9.32 -9.68
N ALA A 72 -8.77 -8.34 -9.91
CA ALA A 72 -8.70 -7.66 -11.20
C ALA A 72 -8.05 -8.57 -12.26
N PRO A 73 -8.51 -8.53 -13.52
CA PRO A 73 -7.82 -9.19 -14.61
C PRO A 73 -6.42 -8.57 -14.75
N PHE A 74 -5.40 -9.43 -14.74
CA PHE A 74 -4.02 -9.02 -14.97
C PHE A 74 -3.47 -9.79 -16.16
N ALA A 75 -2.58 -9.15 -16.91
CA ALA A 75 -1.88 -9.74 -18.03
C ALA A 75 -0.40 -9.41 -17.91
N GLU A 76 0.44 -10.43 -18.06
CA GLU A 76 1.87 -10.20 -18.14
C GLU A 76 2.21 -9.68 -19.53
N VAL A 77 2.87 -8.52 -19.61
CA VAL A 77 3.37 -7.98 -20.87
C VAL A 77 4.71 -8.65 -21.18
N VAL A 78 4.75 -9.41 -22.26
CA VAL A 78 5.92 -10.23 -22.64
C VAL A 78 6.73 -9.58 -23.74
N ALA A 79 6.10 -8.82 -24.64
CA ALA A 79 6.82 -8.12 -25.69
C ALA A 79 6.06 -6.90 -26.24
N PHE A 80 6.84 -5.97 -26.79
CA PHE A 80 6.36 -4.89 -27.64
C PHE A 80 6.93 -5.12 -29.05
N GLU A 81 6.07 -5.24 -30.05
CA GLU A 81 6.47 -5.39 -31.45
C GLU A 81 6.00 -4.18 -32.26
N GLU A 82 6.82 -3.62 -33.13
CA GLU A 82 6.40 -2.48 -33.96
C GLU A 82 5.24 -2.90 -34.88
N ALA A 83 4.10 -2.22 -34.77
CA ALA A 83 2.87 -2.60 -35.46
C ALA A 83 2.98 -2.28 -36.96
N LYS A 84 3.26 -3.29 -37.78
CA LYS A 84 3.34 -3.15 -39.23
C LYS A 84 1.97 -3.41 -39.88
N PRO A 85 1.56 -2.63 -40.91
CA PRO A 85 2.31 -1.60 -41.62
C PRO A 85 2.07 -0.16 -41.12
N TYR A 86 1.45 0.03 -39.95
CA TYR A 86 0.81 1.28 -39.54
C TYR A 86 1.74 2.43 -39.15
N GLY A 87 3.06 2.22 -39.11
CA GLY A 87 4.07 3.28 -39.04
C GLY A 87 4.88 3.33 -37.75
N LYS A 88 5.84 4.26 -37.71
CA LYS A 88 6.77 4.45 -36.58
C LYS A 88 6.01 4.90 -35.33
N ASN A 89 6.40 4.36 -34.17
CA ASN A 89 5.82 4.60 -32.83
C ASN A 89 4.47 3.92 -32.53
N LEU A 90 3.98 3.01 -33.37
CA LEU A 90 2.92 2.06 -32.97
C LEU A 90 3.54 0.73 -32.56
N TYR A 91 3.07 0.17 -31.46
CA TYR A 91 3.53 -1.12 -30.95
C TYR A 91 2.33 -2.02 -30.61
N ASP A 92 2.38 -3.25 -31.11
CA ASP A 92 1.54 -4.35 -30.65
C ASP A 92 2.11 -4.87 -29.33
N VAL A 93 1.28 -4.84 -28.30
CA VAL A 93 1.61 -5.38 -26.99
C VAL A 93 1.20 -6.85 -26.97
N LYS A 94 2.17 -7.75 -26.91
CA LYS A 94 1.92 -9.17 -26.66
C LYS A 94 1.91 -9.40 -25.16
N GLY A 95 0.77 -9.89 -24.67
CA GLY A 95 0.63 -10.33 -23.29
C GLY A 95 -0.03 -11.70 -23.22
N TRP A 96 0.15 -12.36 -22.08
CA TRP A 96 -0.57 -13.58 -21.74
C TRP A 96 -1.71 -13.19 -20.82
N GLU A 97 -2.94 -13.49 -21.23
CA GLU A 97 -4.10 -13.38 -20.34
C GLU A 97 -4.00 -14.55 -19.36
N ILE A 98 -3.68 -14.28 -18.10
CA ILE A 98 -3.62 -15.33 -17.08
C ILE A 98 -5.05 -15.57 -16.60
N MET A 99 -5.84 -16.21 -17.47
CA MET A 99 -7.26 -16.50 -17.26
C MET A 99 -7.51 -17.66 -16.28
N GLU A 100 -6.48 -18.19 -15.60
CA GLU A 100 -6.65 -19.26 -14.63
C GLU A 100 -5.90 -18.99 -13.32
N PHE A 101 -6.45 -18.09 -12.50
CA PHE A 101 -6.44 -18.29 -11.05
C PHE A 101 -7.67 -17.66 -10.36
N CYS A 102 -8.81 -17.63 -11.05
CA CYS A 102 -10.10 -17.41 -10.42
C CYS A 102 -10.81 -18.76 -10.29
N ILE A 103 -11.07 -19.16 -9.03
CA ILE A 103 -11.98 -20.22 -8.55
C ILE A 103 -11.33 -21.60 -8.27
N SER A 104 -10.73 -21.75 -7.09
CA SER A 104 -11.05 -22.88 -6.20
C SER A 104 -10.57 -22.64 -4.77
N HIS A 105 -11.49 -22.19 -3.91
CA HIS A 105 -11.63 -22.68 -2.55
C HIS A 105 -13.13 -22.80 -2.26
#